data_AF-A0A2D9S960-F1
#
_entry.id   AF-A0A2D9S960-F1
#
_cell.length_a   1.000
_cell.length_b   1.000
_cell.length_c   1.000
_cell.angle_alpha   90.00
_cell.angle_beta   90.00
_cell.angle_gamma   90.00
#
_symmetry.space_group_name_H-M   'P 1'
#
loop_
_entity.id
_entity.type
_entity.pdbx_description
1 polymer ?
#
loop_
_entity_poly.entity_id
_entity_poly.type
_entity_poly.pdbx_seq_one_letter_code
_entity_poly.pdbx_strand_id
1 'polypeptide(L)'
;MQPNGNSNGDPAAGPFASETHIRVLDVMERRPSGWEIHAISEPGLHIVRARLNDGFTSESGDYIALDSGKAGPLSSLRFQDLTAEGNSVLQESVIESIKVTPDPHLGFYNRANNISLKVHAFQLLPGVGSSTARSWVEIRGPNGWIDLEDVSQKLEIDAVDLLAERYVSEMENPGEVPCLLDLLVRVSA
;
A
#
# COMPACT_ATOMS: atom_id res chain seq x y z
N MET A 1 38.51 -26.86 -9.06
CA MET A 1 37.10 -26.95 -9.45
C MET A 1 36.26 -26.65 -8.23
N GLN A 2 35.64 -25.48 -8.17
CA GLN A 2 34.65 -25.16 -7.14
C GLN A 2 33.25 -25.41 -7.74
N PRO A 3 32.30 -26.04 -7.02
CA PRO A 3 30.98 -26.30 -7.56
C PRO A 3 30.13 -25.03 -7.47
N ASN A 4 29.52 -24.66 -8.59
CA ASN A 4 28.50 -23.62 -8.68
C ASN A 4 27.26 -24.05 -7.89
N GLY A 5 27.02 -23.40 -6.76
CA GLY A 5 25.74 -23.45 -6.05
C GLY A 5 24.71 -22.61 -6.80
N ASN A 6 24.02 -23.24 -7.74
CA ASN A 6 22.90 -22.65 -8.46
C ASN A 6 21.66 -22.67 -7.54
N SER A 7 21.50 -21.65 -6.69
CA SER A 7 20.25 -21.42 -5.96
C SER A 7 19.22 -20.80 -6.90
N ASN A 8 18.58 -21.64 -7.73
CA ASN A 8 17.31 -21.29 -8.34
C ASN A 8 16.28 -21.25 -7.19
N GLY A 9 16.16 -20.10 -6.55
CA GLY A 9 15.00 -19.80 -5.72
C GLY A 9 13.76 -19.91 -6.61
N ASP A 10 12.74 -20.58 -6.10
CA ASP A 10 11.44 -20.65 -6.77
C ASP A 10 10.94 -19.22 -7.02
N PRO A 11 10.70 -18.78 -8.27
CA PRO A 11 10.19 -17.43 -8.54
C PRO A 11 8.84 -17.16 -7.86
N ALA A 12 8.16 -18.20 -7.37
CA ALA A 12 6.93 -18.12 -6.59
C ALA A 12 7.11 -17.69 -5.12
N ALA A 13 8.33 -17.53 -4.61
CA ALA A 13 8.60 -17.17 -3.20
C ALA A 13 9.19 -15.76 -3.03
N GLY A 14 8.84 -14.83 -3.93
CA GLY A 14 9.23 -13.42 -3.83
C GLY A 14 8.24 -12.58 -3.02
N PRO A 15 8.62 -11.36 -2.61
CA PRO A 15 7.76 -10.45 -1.83
C PRO A 15 6.47 -10.02 -2.55
N PHE A 16 6.34 -10.37 -3.84
CA PHE A 16 5.20 -10.05 -4.69
C PHE A 16 4.32 -11.27 -5.01
N ALA A 17 4.52 -12.40 -4.33
CA ALA A 17 3.83 -13.65 -4.66
C ALA A 17 2.30 -13.58 -4.46
N SER A 18 1.83 -12.73 -3.56
CA SER A 18 0.41 -12.49 -3.28
C SER A 18 -0.19 -11.34 -4.09
N GLU A 19 0.63 -10.62 -4.86
CA GLU A 19 0.17 -9.48 -5.66
C GLU A 19 -0.58 -9.97 -6.88
N THR A 20 -1.70 -9.32 -7.18
CA THR A 20 -2.58 -9.68 -8.30
C THR A 20 -2.72 -8.56 -9.31
N HIS A 21 -2.60 -7.32 -8.86
CA HIS A 21 -2.75 -6.13 -9.67
C HIS A 21 -1.67 -5.10 -9.36
N ILE A 22 -1.56 -4.13 -10.25
CA ILE A 22 -0.83 -2.89 -10.02
C ILE A 22 -1.71 -1.71 -10.41
N ARG A 23 -1.53 -0.60 -9.70
CA ARG A 23 -2.07 0.71 -10.06
C ARG A 23 -0.93 1.60 -10.53
N VAL A 24 -1.00 2.05 -11.77
CA VAL A 24 0.05 2.82 -12.42
C VAL A 24 0.10 4.23 -11.84
N LEU A 25 1.28 4.65 -11.42
CA LEU A 25 1.56 6.01 -10.94
C LEU A 25 2.06 6.89 -12.09
N ASP A 26 2.98 6.37 -12.91
CA ASP A 26 3.58 7.08 -14.03
C ASP A 26 4.11 6.10 -15.09
N VAL A 27 4.20 6.56 -16.33
CA VAL A 27 4.70 5.80 -17.49
C VAL A 27 5.80 6.61 -18.18
N MET A 28 7.00 6.05 -18.26
CA MET A 28 8.17 6.75 -18.80
C MET A 28 8.93 5.91 -19.81
N GLU A 29 9.57 6.58 -20.75
CA GLU A 29 10.44 5.92 -21.72
C GLU A 29 11.74 5.47 -21.03
N ARG A 30 12.11 4.21 -21.23
CA ARG A 30 13.34 3.61 -20.67
C ARG A 30 14.37 3.38 -21.77
N ARG A 31 15.59 3.84 -21.53
CA ARG A 31 16.72 3.63 -22.45
C ARG A 31 17.25 2.18 -22.36
N PRO A 32 17.67 1.57 -23.49
CA PRO A 32 17.74 2.13 -24.85
C PRO A 32 16.42 2.08 -25.64
N SER A 33 15.39 1.35 -25.17
CA SER A 33 14.06 1.32 -25.79
C SER A 33 13.02 0.66 -24.87
N GLY A 34 11.77 1.10 -24.98
CA GLY A 34 10.62 0.53 -24.28
C GLY A 34 10.06 1.47 -23.21
N TRP A 35 8.98 1.04 -22.58
CA TRP A 35 8.28 1.81 -21.56
C TRP A 35 8.43 1.12 -20.20
N GLU A 36 8.69 1.92 -19.17
CA GLU A 36 8.68 1.51 -17.77
C GLU A 36 7.52 2.19 -17.07
N ILE A 37 6.84 1.44 -16.21
CA ILE A 37 5.80 1.94 -15.34
C ILE A 37 6.33 1.99 -13.91
N HIS A 38 6.05 3.08 -13.20
CA HIS A 38 6.08 3.12 -11.74
C HIS A 38 4.66 2.85 -11.25
N ALA A 39 4.51 2.03 -10.22
CA ALA A 39 3.20 1.59 -9.75
C ALA A 39 3.22 1.27 -8.25
N ILE A 40 2.04 1.17 -7.65
CA ILE A 40 1.82 0.42 -6.42
C ILE A 40 1.23 -0.96 -6.76
N SER A 41 1.65 -2.00 -6.05
CA SER A 41 1.07 -3.34 -6.16
C SER A 41 -0.11 -3.52 -5.22
N GLU A 42 -1.03 -4.42 -5.57
CA GLU A 42 -2.18 -4.78 -4.73
C GLU A 42 -2.29 -6.30 -4.52
N PRO A 43 -2.50 -6.76 -3.26
CA PRO A 43 -2.91 -5.95 -2.10
C PRO A 43 -1.77 -5.35 -1.25
N GLY A 44 -0.50 -5.68 -1.50
CA GLY A 44 0.58 -5.37 -0.54
C GLY A 44 1.05 -3.92 -0.53
N LEU A 45 0.56 -3.06 -1.44
CA LEU A 45 0.91 -1.65 -1.54
C LEU A 45 2.44 -1.44 -1.60
N HIS A 46 3.16 -2.31 -2.32
CA HIS A 46 4.59 -2.09 -2.55
C HIS A 46 4.78 -1.11 -3.70
N ILE A 47 5.70 -0.15 -3.53
CA ILE A 47 6.19 0.68 -4.65
C ILE A 47 7.06 -0.20 -5.55
N VAL A 48 6.63 -0.33 -6.80
CA VAL A 48 7.24 -1.22 -7.78
C VAL A 48 7.46 -0.51 -9.10
N ARG A 49 8.30 -1.12 -9.92
CA ARG A 49 8.43 -0.83 -11.33
C ARG A 49 8.26 -2.09 -12.16
N ALA A 50 7.76 -1.93 -13.38
CA ALA A 50 7.67 -3.01 -14.35
C ALA A 50 7.95 -2.46 -15.76
N ARG A 51 8.35 -3.34 -16.68
CA ARG A 51 8.36 -3.00 -18.11
C ARG A 51 6.93 -3.14 -18.64
N LEU A 52 6.46 -2.17 -19.42
CA LEU A 52 5.25 -2.34 -20.22
C LEU A 52 5.61 -3.15 -21.48
N ASN A 53 4.85 -4.22 -21.74
CA ASN A 53 5.11 -5.10 -22.87
C ASN A 53 4.74 -4.42 -24.19
N ASP A 54 5.44 -4.79 -25.27
CA ASP A 54 5.30 -4.15 -26.57
C ASP A 54 3.87 -4.33 -27.11
N GLY A 55 3.30 -3.25 -27.70
CA GLY A 55 1.93 -3.24 -28.21
C GLY A 55 0.86 -2.88 -27.17
N PHE A 56 1.23 -2.67 -25.91
CA PHE A 56 0.35 -2.13 -24.89
C PHE A 56 0.67 -0.65 -24.59
N THR A 57 -0.34 0.07 -24.15
CA THR A 57 -0.25 1.44 -23.64
C THR A 57 -0.80 1.48 -22.22
N SER A 58 -0.36 2.44 -21.44
CA SER A 58 -0.88 2.70 -20.10
C SER A 58 -0.74 4.17 -19.74
N GLU A 59 -1.56 4.63 -18.80
CA GLU A 59 -1.53 5.95 -18.21
C GLU A 59 -1.64 5.90 -16.68
N SER A 60 -1.37 7.03 -16.03
CA SER A 60 -1.53 7.14 -14.58
C SER A 60 -2.97 6.83 -14.16
N GLY A 61 -3.13 6.07 -13.08
CA GLY A 61 -4.41 5.59 -12.59
C GLY A 61 -4.86 4.24 -13.17
N ASP A 62 -4.23 3.74 -14.24
CA ASP A 62 -4.58 2.44 -14.81
C ASP A 62 -4.46 1.31 -13.78
N TYR A 63 -5.47 0.43 -13.78
CA TYR A 63 -5.51 -0.76 -12.94
C TYR A 63 -5.27 -2.01 -13.78
N ILE A 64 -4.10 -2.64 -13.60
CA ILE A 64 -3.59 -3.70 -14.47
C ILE A 64 -3.46 -5.00 -13.68
N ALA A 65 -4.15 -6.05 -14.12
CA ALA A 65 -3.94 -7.41 -13.63
C ALA A 65 -2.58 -7.95 -14.09
N LEU A 66 -1.83 -8.57 -13.18
CA LEU A 66 -0.47 -9.07 -13.45
C LEU A 66 -0.45 -10.25 -14.43
N ASP A 67 -1.53 -11.01 -14.51
CA ASP A 67 -1.71 -12.13 -15.46
C ASP A 67 -2.16 -11.68 -16.86
N SER A 68 -2.50 -10.41 -17.05
CA SER A 68 -2.97 -9.87 -18.34
C SER A 68 -1.90 -9.87 -19.44
N GLY A 69 -0.62 -10.05 -19.07
CA GLY A 69 0.51 -9.93 -19.99
C GLY A 69 0.80 -8.50 -20.45
N LYS A 70 0.15 -7.47 -19.87
CA LYS A 70 0.45 -6.05 -20.16
C LYS A 70 1.77 -5.61 -19.55
N ALA A 71 2.04 -6.04 -18.32
CA ALA A 71 3.27 -5.72 -17.58
C ALA A 71 4.19 -6.94 -17.51
N GLY A 72 5.50 -6.69 -17.51
CA GLY A 72 6.51 -7.69 -17.18
C GLY A 72 6.63 -7.95 -15.68
N PRO A 73 7.64 -8.73 -15.26
CA PRO A 73 7.87 -9.02 -13.85
C PRO A 73 8.08 -7.75 -13.00
N LEU A 74 7.54 -7.76 -11.78
CA LEU A 74 7.69 -6.66 -10.83
C LEU A 74 9.09 -6.61 -10.24
N SER A 75 9.58 -5.39 -10.01
CA SER A 75 10.79 -5.11 -9.24
C SER A 75 10.49 -4.04 -8.21
N SER A 76 11.04 -4.16 -7.00
CA SER A 76 10.93 -3.10 -5.98
C SER A 76 11.53 -1.79 -6.50
N LEU A 77 10.89 -0.69 -6.11
CA LEU A 77 11.34 0.67 -6.35
C LEU A 77 11.30 1.43 -5.02
N ARG A 78 12.33 2.24 -4.73
CA ARG A 78 12.35 3.04 -3.50
C ARG A 78 11.46 4.26 -3.67
N PHE A 79 10.88 4.73 -2.57
CA PHE A 79 10.11 5.98 -2.57
C PHE A 79 10.89 7.15 -3.19
N GLN A 80 12.19 7.29 -2.87
CA GLN A 80 13.03 8.38 -3.40
C GLN A 80 13.34 8.26 -4.90
N ASP A 81 13.07 7.11 -5.51
CA ASP A 81 13.29 6.87 -6.94
C ASP A 81 12.01 7.08 -7.77
N LEU A 82 10.87 7.42 -7.14
CA LEU A 82 9.65 7.82 -7.84
C LEU A 82 9.89 9.09 -8.67
N THR A 83 9.20 9.18 -9.80
CA THR A 83 9.13 10.44 -10.55
C THR A 83 8.32 11.49 -9.77
N ALA A 84 8.49 12.77 -10.14
CA ALA A 84 7.70 13.84 -9.55
C ALA A 84 6.18 13.62 -9.75
N GLU A 85 5.80 13.09 -10.93
CA GLU A 85 4.42 12.73 -11.24
C GLU A 85 3.97 11.51 -10.43
N GLY A 86 4.78 10.45 -10.39
CA GLY A 86 4.43 9.26 -9.63
C GLY A 86 4.27 9.53 -8.13
N ASN A 87 5.05 10.46 -7.58
CA ASN A 87 4.93 10.89 -6.19
C ASN A 87 3.69 11.79 -5.96
N SER A 88 3.33 12.66 -6.91
CA SER A 88 2.19 13.57 -6.75
C SER A 88 0.84 12.82 -6.72
N VAL A 89 0.75 11.68 -7.38
CA VAL A 89 -0.47 10.84 -7.45
C VAL A 89 -0.47 9.66 -6.47
N LEU A 90 0.59 9.45 -5.70
CA LEU A 90 0.76 8.26 -4.87
C LEU A 90 -0.33 8.13 -3.80
N GLN A 91 -0.63 9.21 -3.08
CA GLN A 91 -1.65 9.19 -2.02
C GLN A 91 -3.04 8.87 -2.58
N GLU A 92 -3.44 9.52 -3.68
CA GLU A 92 -4.71 9.24 -4.37
C GLU A 92 -4.76 7.78 -4.85
N SER A 93 -3.66 7.25 -5.36
CA SER A 93 -3.56 5.86 -5.79
C SER A 93 -3.76 4.89 -4.63
N VAL A 94 -3.20 5.18 -3.45
CA VAL A 94 -3.40 4.37 -2.23
C VAL A 94 -4.84 4.47 -1.74
N ILE A 95 -5.47 5.65 -1.80
CA ILE A 95 -6.90 5.85 -1.48
C ILE A 95 -7.77 4.92 -2.35
N GLU A 96 -7.52 4.88 -3.66
CA GLU A 96 -8.26 4.01 -4.57
C GLU A 96 -8.02 2.53 -4.28
N SER A 97 -6.79 2.13 -3.95
CA SER A 97 -6.50 0.75 -3.53
C SER A 97 -7.21 0.35 -2.23
N ILE A 98 -7.28 1.25 -1.24
CA ILE A 98 -8.04 1.00 0.01
C ILE A 98 -9.52 0.76 -0.29
N LYS A 99 -10.11 1.52 -1.22
CA LYS A 99 -11.52 1.36 -1.62
C LYS A 99 -11.78 0.04 -2.34
N VAL A 100 -10.81 -0.48 -3.10
CA VAL A 100 -10.91 -1.78 -3.78
C VAL A 100 -10.88 -2.94 -2.78
N THR A 101 -10.02 -2.86 -1.75
CA THR A 101 -9.89 -3.90 -0.72
C THR A 101 -10.12 -3.36 0.70
N PRO A 102 -11.34 -2.97 1.08
CA PRO A 102 -11.59 -2.22 2.32
C PRO A 102 -11.41 -3.04 3.60
N ASP A 103 -11.55 -4.36 3.56
CA ASP A 103 -11.65 -5.22 4.75
C ASP A 103 -10.45 -5.13 5.72
N PRO A 104 -9.18 -5.17 5.27
CA PRO A 104 -8.03 -5.03 6.17
C PRO A 104 -8.00 -3.64 6.84
N HIS A 105 -8.39 -2.61 6.09
CA HIS A 105 -8.39 -1.21 6.50
C HIS A 105 -9.50 -0.90 7.51
N LEU A 106 -10.72 -1.37 7.27
CA LEU A 106 -11.80 -1.36 8.26
C LEU A 106 -11.40 -2.16 9.50
N GLY A 107 -10.69 -3.27 9.27
CA GLY A 107 -10.12 -4.10 10.32
C GLY A 107 -9.21 -3.36 11.30
N PHE A 108 -8.42 -2.40 10.83
CA PHE A 108 -7.64 -1.52 11.70
C PHE A 108 -8.56 -0.74 12.64
N TYR A 109 -9.58 -0.07 12.12
CA TYR A 109 -10.48 0.73 12.93
C TYR A 109 -11.22 -0.10 13.98
N ASN A 110 -11.77 -1.25 13.55
CA ASN A 110 -12.55 -2.12 14.43
C ASN A 110 -11.71 -2.87 15.46
N ARG A 111 -10.45 -3.20 15.15
CA ARG A 111 -9.59 -4.00 16.03
C ARG A 111 -8.45 -3.22 16.70
N ALA A 112 -8.34 -1.91 16.45
CA ALA A 112 -7.35 -1.04 17.08
C ALA A 112 -7.38 -1.18 18.61
N ASN A 113 -6.22 -1.36 19.20
CA ASN A 113 -6.09 -1.55 20.64
C ASN A 113 -4.81 -0.85 21.15
N ASN A 114 -4.58 -0.93 22.45
CA ASN A 114 -3.34 -0.45 23.05
C ASN A 114 -2.14 -1.25 22.51
N ILE A 115 -1.21 -0.55 21.86
CA ILE A 115 0.10 -1.09 21.45
C ILE A 115 1.00 -1.23 22.68
N SER A 116 0.87 -0.29 23.62
CA SER A 116 1.54 -0.32 24.91
C SER A 116 0.63 0.27 25.99
N LEU A 117 1.09 0.28 27.24
CA LEU A 117 0.35 0.90 28.35
C LEU A 117 -0.02 2.38 28.13
N LYS A 118 0.69 3.09 27.25
CA LYS A 118 0.49 4.53 27.00
C LYS A 118 0.02 4.86 25.59
N VAL A 119 0.20 3.96 24.62
CA VAL A 119 -0.01 4.24 23.20
C VAL A 119 -1.11 3.34 22.65
N HIS A 120 -2.14 3.98 22.08
CA HIS A 120 -3.24 3.32 21.38
C HIS A 120 -2.96 3.30 19.87
N ALA A 121 -3.38 2.25 19.16
CA ALA A 121 -3.12 2.10 17.72
C ALA A 121 -3.65 3.25 16.86
N PHE A 122 -4.75 3.89 17.24
CA PHE A 122 -5.23 5.11 16.55
C PHE A 122 -4.20 6.25 16.54
N GLN A 123 -3.30 6.33 17.52
CA GLN A 123 -2.27 7.37 17.57
C GLN A 123 -1.15 7.15 16.53
N LEU A 124 -1.21 6.06 15.76
CA LEU A 124 -0.37 5.90 14.57
C LEU A 124 -0.88 6.74 13.41
N LEU A 125 -2.17 7.09 13.39
CA LEU A 125 -2.69 7.95 12.34
C LEU A 125 -2.20 9.40 12.52
N PRO A 126 -1.89 10.10 11.42
CA PRO A 126 -1.42 11.47 11.47
C PRO A 126 -2.45 12.37 12.17
N GLY A 127 -1.96 13.28 13.02
CA GLY A 127 -2.80 14.21 13.77
C GLY A 127 -3.60 13.61 14.94
N VAL A 128 -3.53 12.29 15.20
CA VAL A 128 -4.31 11.65 16.27
C VAL A 128 -3.53 11.57 17.59
N GLY A 129 -3.87 12.46 18.52
CA GLY A 129 -3.33 12.45 19.89
C GLY A 129 -4.04 11.48 20.84
N SER A 130 -3.53 11.38 22.08
CA SER A 130 -4.11 10.47 23.08
C SER A 130 -5.54 10.79 23.50
N SER A 131 -5.96 12.06 23.49
CA SER A 131 -7.35 12.45 23.77
C SER A 131 -8.29 12.00 22.65
N THR A 132 -7.91 12.27 21.40
CA THR A 132 -8.66 11.86 20.21
C THR A 132 -8.79 10.34 20.15
N ALA A 133 -7.69 9.62 20.35
CA ALA A 133 -7.71 8.16 20.37
C ALA A 133 -8.66 7.57 21.42
N ARG A 134 -8.72 8.16 22.63
CA ARG A 134 -9.68 7.73 23.66
C ARG A 134 -11.12 7.97 23.24
N SER A 135 -11.41 9.16 22.69
CA SER A 135 -12.73 9.50 22.16
C SER A 135 -13.17 8.53 21.06
N TRP A 136 -12.27 8.18 20.13
CA TRP A 136 -12.57 7.23 19.06
C TRP A 136 -12.86 5.81 19.57
N VAL A 137 -12.18 5.37 20.64
CA VAL A 137 -12.49 4.09 21.29
C VAL A 137 -13.89 4.08 21.90
N GLU A 138 -14.31 5.18 22.50
CA GLU A 138 -15.67 5.34 23.04
C GLU A 138 -16.72 5.34 21.92
N ILE A 139 -16.46 6.06 20.83
CA ILE A 139 -17.37 6.14 19.67
C ILE A 139 -17.51 4.78 18.97
N ARG A 140 -16.41 4.05 18.79
CA ARG A 140 -16.42 2.69 18.21
C ARG A 140 -17.36 1.75 18.97
N GLY A 141 -17.34 1.86 20.30
CA GLY A 141 -18.04 0.94 21.18
C GLY A 141 -17.62 -0.53 20.96
N PRO A 142 -18.44 -1.49 21.43
CA PRO A 142 -18.14 -2.92 21.31
C PRO A 142 -18.43 -3.51 19.92
N ASN A 143 -19.28 -2.85 19.13
CA ASN A 143 -19.74 -3.39 17.84
C ASN A 143 -18.85 -2.97 16.67
N GLY A 144 -18.06 -1.90 16.82
CA GLY A 144 -17.31 -1.33 15.70
C GLY A 144 -18.20 -0.63 14.69
N TRP A 145 -17.61 -0.33 13.54
CA TRP A 145 -18.24 0.27 12.37
C TRP A 145 -18.48 -0.79 11.29
N ILE A 146 -19.49 -0.56 10.46
CA ILE A 146 -19.87 -1.50 9.39
C ILE A 146 -19.00 -1.38 8.13
N ASP A 147 -18.50 -0.19 7.84
CA ASP A 147 -17.65 0.14 6.70
C ASP A 147 -16.84 1.42 6.99
N LEU A 148 -15.95 1.79 6.06
CA LEU A 148 -15.08 2.96 6.21
C LEU A 148 -15.87 4.28 6.13
N GLU A 149 -17.04 4.30 5.50
CA GLU A 149 -17.92 5.47 5.45
C GLU A 149 -18.55 5.74 6.83
N ASP A 150 -19.01 4.69 7.53
CA ASP A 150 -19.51 4.80 8.90
C ASP A 150 -18.38 5.26 9.86
N VAL A 151 -17.13 4.81 9.65
CA VAL A 151 -15.97 5.36 10.39
C VAL A 151 -15.85 6.87 10.15
N SER A 152 -15.80 7.30 8.89
CA SER A 152 -15.67 8.71 8.50
C SER A 152 -16.79 9.57 9.11
N GLN A 153 -18.04 9.12 9.01
CA GLN A 153 -19.20 9.84 9.53
C GLN A 153 -19.21 9.94 11.06
N LYS A 154 -18.90 8.84 11.76
CA LYS A 154 -18.95 8.79 13.23
C LYS A 154 -17.80 9.53 13.88
N LEU A 155 -16.64 9.55 13.23
CA LEU A 155 -15.44 10.21 13.73
C LEU A 155 -15.27 11.64 13.21
N GLU A 156 -16.10 12.06 12.24
CA GLU A 156 -16.03 13.36 11.56
C GLU A 156 -14.66 13.61 10.91
N ILE A 157 -14.14 12.58 10.23
CA ILE A 157 -12.85 12.58 9.52
C ILE A 157 -12.99 11.91 8.15
N ASP A 158 -11.96 11.98 7.31
CA ASP A 158 -11.80 11.06 6.20
C ASP A 158 -10.93 9.87 6.63
N ALA A 159 -11.56 8.72 6.89
CA ALA A 159 -10.88 7.53 7.36
C ALA A 159 -9.96 6.91 6.30
N VAL A 160 -10.31 7.03 5.02
CA VAL A 160 -9.51 6.48 3.92
C VAL A 160 -8.28 7.33 3.70
N ASP A 161 -8.45 8.65 3.65
CA ASP A 161 -7.34 9.60 3.47
C ASP A 161 -6.32 9.51 4.60
N LEU A 162 -6.75 9.45 5.87
CA LEU A 162 -5.83 9.30 7.01
C LEU A 162 -5.03 8.01 6.97
N LEU A 163 -5.63 6.89 6.53
CA LEU A 163 -4.90 5.65 6.33
C LEU A 163 -3.93 5.75 5.16
N ALA A 164 -4.33 6.38 4.05
CA ALA A 164 -3.47 6.57 2.91
C ALA A 164 -2.26 7.44 3.25
N GLU A 165 -2.45 8.56 3.95
CA GLU A 165 -1.36 9.42 4.43
C GLU A 165 -0.40 8.64 5.33
N ARG A 166 -0.93 7.83 6.25
CA ARG A 166 -0.12 6.96 7.11
C ARG A 166 0.69 5.94 6.31
N TYR A 167 0.07 5.27 5.33
CA TYR A 167 0.77 4.30 4.50
C TYR A 167 1.85 4.94 3.63
N VAL A 168 1.57 6.10 3.02
CA VAL A 168 2.57 6.83 2.23
C VAL A 168 3.76 7.25 3.08
N SER A 169 3.51 7.72 4.32
CA SER A 169 4.58 8.05 5.27
C SER A 169 5.45 6.84 5.63
N GLU A 170 4.84 5.65 5.80
CA GLU A 170 5.56 4.39 6.04
C GLU A 170 6.33 3.91 4.79
N MET A 171 5.83 4.18 3.58
CA MET A 171 6.56 3.90 2.33
C MET A 171 7.79 4.81 2.18
N GLU A 172 7.67 6.08 2.56
CA GLU A 172 8.78 7.04 2.61
C GLU A 172 9.81 6.65 3.68
N ASN A 173 9.33 6.13 4.81
CA ASN A 173 10.13 5.77 5.99
C ASN A 173 9.96 4.28 6.39
N PRO A 174 10.50 3.30 5.62
CA PRO A 174 10.29 1.87 5.88
C PRO A 174 10.82 1.35 7.24
N GLY A 175 11.60 2.16 7.96
CA GLY A 175 12.09 1.83 9.29
C GLY A 175 11.16 2.25 10.44
N GLU A 176 10.04 2.90 10.14
CA GLU A 176 9.07 3.30 11.16
C GLU A 176 8.42 2.08 11.81
N VAL A 177 8.38 2.08 13.15
CA VAL A 177 7.76 1.01 13.93
C VAL A 177 6.79 1.59 14.95
N PRO A 178 5.58 1.03 15.10
CA PRO A 178 5.01 -0.06 14.29
C PRO A 178 4.63 0.36 12.86
N CYS A 179 4.70 -0.57 11.90
CA CYS A 179 4.35 -0.38 10.49
C CYS A 179 2.98 -0.97 10.20
N LEU A 180 1.98 -0.13 9.88
CA LEU A 180 0.63 -0.58 9.55
C LEU A 180 0.57 -1.34 8.23
N LEU A 181 1.41 -1.00 7.25
CA LEU A 181 1.49 -1.75 6.01
C LEU A 181 1.80 -3.24 6.27
N ASP A 182 2.80 -3.50 7.11
CA ASP A 182 3.22 -4.87 7.43
C ASP A 182 2.19 -5.59 8.33
N LEU A 183 1.55 -4.85 9.23
CA LEU A 183 0.56 -5.41 10.16
C LEU A 183 -0.82 -5.68 9.55
N LEU A 184 -1.18 -4.99 8.46
CA LEU A 184 -2.54 -5.02 7.92
C LEU A 184 -2.61 -5.56 6.48
N VAL A 185 -1.69 -5.16 5.60
CA VAL A 185 -1.79 -5.48 4.16
C VAL A 185 -0.77 -6.51 3.69
N ARG A 186 0.42 -6.59 4.31
CA ARG A 186 1.48 -7.55 3.93
C ARG A 186 1.56 -8.78 4.84
N VAL A 187 0.47 -9.11 5.55
CA VAL A 187 0.42 -10.18 6.56
C VAL A 187 0.66 -11.58 5.95
N SER A 188 0.58 -11.73 4.63
CA SER A 188 0.77 -12.98 3.89
C SER A 188 1.90 -12.95 2.86
N ALA A 189 2.76 -11.91 2.90
CA ALA A 189 3.94 -11.78 2.04
C ALA A 189 5.16 -12.52 2.62
#